data_AF-A0A8H7PZR3-F1
#
_entry.id   AF-A0A8H7PZR3-F1
#
_cell.length_a   1.000
_cell.length_b   1.000
_cell.length_c   1.000
_cell.angle_alpha   90.00
_cell.angle_beta   90.00
_cell.angle_gamma   90.00
#
_symmetry.space_group_name_H-M   'P 1'
#
loop_
_entity.id
_entity.type
_entity.pdbx_description
1 polymer ?
#
loop_
_entity_poly.entity_id
_entity_poly.type
_entity_poly.pdbx_seq_one_letter_code
_entity_poly.pdbx_strand_id
1 'polypeptide(L)'
;FSCLSNSIFGYFQSAGILAVNPKTRMVLLLASRKREGAWVLPKGPCMTEPQPEAPESAACRIAWETCGIRGTINKKVGTFTEAGKRGKINAYNWMYEMQVDKLEDNWPDHDRQRIWVSYEDALRATADRPISLLALKHCSLSK
;
A
#
# COMPACT_ATOMS: atom_id res chain seq x y z
N PHE A 1 11.48 10.06 -12.62
CA PHE A 1 10.37 9.13 -12.96
C PHE A 1 9.05 9.90 -12.99
N SER A 2 8.79 10.59 -14.10
CA SER A 2 7.56 11.35 -14.34
C SER A 2 6.46 10.39 -14.78
N CYS A 3 5.49 10.18 -13.90
CA CYS A 3 4.32 9.33 -14.15
C CYS A 3 3.44 10.02 -15.20
N LEU A 4 3.51 9.52 -16.45
CA LEU A 4 2.63 9.93 -17.56
C LEU A 4 1.16 9.64 -17.21
N SER A 5 0.27 10.47 -17.73
CA SER A 5 -1.14 10.65 -17.35
C SER A 5 -1.91 9.37 -16.93
N ASN A 6 -2.14 9.21 -15.63
CA ASN A 6 -2.94 8.13 -15.02
C ASN A 6 -4.46 8.27 -15.22
N SER A 7 -4.95 8.64 -16.41
CA SER A 7 -6.39 8.85 -16.61
C SER A 7 -6.91 8.29 -17.94
N ILE A 8 -6.77 6.98 -18.12
CA ILE A 8 -7.53 6.26 -19.16
C ILE A 8 -9.02 6.22 -18.79
N PHE A 9 -9.36 6.17 -17.50
CA PHE A 9 -10.74 5.99 -17.02
C PHE A 9 -11.39 7.25 -16.42
N GLY A 10 -10.70 8.39 -16.45
CA GLY A 10 -11.18 9.62 -15.80
C GLY A 10 -11.10 9.61 -14.26
N TYR A 11 -10.42 8.62 -13.68
CA TYR A 11 -10.11 8.48 -12.25
C TYR A 11 -8.72 7.86 -12.05
N PHE A 12 -8.09 8.16 -10.91
CA PHE A 12 -6.79 7.65 -10.52
C PHE A 12 -6.91 6.25 -9.90
N GLN A 13 -6.01 5.34 -10.24
CA GLN A 13 -5.97 3.99 -9.63
C GLN A 13 -4.66 3.80 -8.88
N SER A 14 -4.77 3.26 -7.68
CA SER A 14 -3.60 2.86 -6.89
C SER A 14 -3.82 1.54 -6.18
N ALA A 15 -2.73 0.83 -5.96
CA ALA A 15 -2.69 -0.38 -5.18
C ALA A 15 -1.76 -0.20 -3.97
N GLY A 16 -2.05 -0.89 -2.88
CA GLY A 16 -1.25 -0.89 -1.67
C GLY A 16 -1.22 -2.23 -0.97
N ILE A 17 -0.19 -2.43 -0.17
CA ILE A 17 0.10 -3.69 0.52
C ILE A 17 0.07 -3.47 2.03
N LEU A 18 -0.55 -4.41 2.72
CA LEU A 18 -0.48 -4.60 4.16
C LEU A 18 0.36 -5.84 4.39
N ALA A 19 1.66 -5.64 4.55
CA ALA A 19 2.59 -6.68 4.92
C ALA A 19 2.42 -6.96 6.42
N VAL A 20 1.73 -8.06 6.74
CA VAL A 20 1.39 -8.42 8.11
C VAL A 20 2.10 -9.70 8.51
N ASN A 21 2.46 -9.79 9.78
CA ASN A 21 2.89 -11.03 10.41
C ASN A 21 1.82 -11.44 11.46
N PRO A 22 0.95 -12.42 11.14
CA PRO A 22 -0.11 -12.86 12.06
C PRO A 22 0.41 -13.41 13.38
N LYS A 23 1.62 -14.01 13.41
CA LYS A 23 2.19 -14.60 14.62
C LYS A 23 2.66 -13.54 15.62
N THR A 24 3.31 -12.49 15.13
CA THR A 24 3.84 -11.42 15.98
C THR A 24 2.91 -10.21 16.07
N ARG A 25 1.80 -10.20 15.33
CA ARG A 25 0.88 -9.05 15.16
C ARG A 25 1.61 -7.77 14.76
N MET A 26 2.61 -7.91 13.89
CA MET A 26 3.39 -6.79 13.38
C MET A 26 2.98 -6.43 11.95
N VAL A 27 3.15 -5.17 11.61
CA VAL A 27 2.91 -4.61 10.28
C VAL A 27 4.17 -3.91 9.80
N LEU A 28 4.55 -4.13 8.55
CA LEU A 28 5.65 -3.39 7.94
C LEU A 28 5.17 -2.03 7.43
N LEU A 29 5.83 -0.95 7.86
CA LEU A 29 5.65 0.39 7.36
C LEU A 29 6.92 0.90 6.67
N LEU A 30 6.74 1.90 5.81
CA LEU A 30 7.83 2.60 5.13
C LEU A 30 7.92 4.05 5.58
N ALA A 31 9.12 4.60 5.62
CA ALA A 31 9.33 6.02 5.85
C ALA A 31 8.63 6.85 4.76
N SER A 32 7.97 7.94 5.15
CA SER A 32 7.27 8.79 4.20
C SER A 32 8.26 9.69 3.46
N ARG A 33 8.17 9.71 2.12
CA ARG A 33 8.97 10.64 1.29
C ARG A 33 8.48 12.08 1.35
N LYS A 34 7.24 12.30 1.85
CA LYS A 34 6.60 13.64 1.89
C LYS A 34 6.69 14.31 3.26
N ARG A 35 6.84 13.52 4.33
CA ARG A 35 6.82 14.01 5.72
C ARG A 35 7.90 13.27 6.49
N GLU A 36 8.91 14.00 6.92
CA GLU A 36 9.98 13.45 7.74
C GLU A 36 9.42 12.90 9.06
N GLY A 37 9.95 11.77 9.52
CA GLY A 37 9.50 11.09 10.75
C GLY A 37 8.14 10.39 10.66
N ALA A 38 7.41 10.49 9.53
CA ALA A 38 6.13 9.81 9.36
C ALA A 38 6.29 8.43 8.69
N TRP A 39 5.51 7.46 9.15
CA TRP A 39 5.47 6.11 8.57
C TRP A 39 4.18 5.90 7.77
N VAL A 40 4.27 5.17 6.66
CA VAL A 40 3.14 4.93 5.75
C VAL A 40 3.11 3.49 5.27
N LEU A 41 1.91 3.01 4.94
CA LEU A 41 1.76 1.77 4.21
C LEU A 41 2.31 1.93 2.78
N PRO A 42 2.93 0.88 2.22
CA PRO A 42 3.33 0.88 0.82
C PRO A 42 2.10 0.96 -0.08
N LYS A 43 2.04 2.03 -0.87
CA LYS A 43 0.96 2.31 -1.82
C LYS A 43 1.50 3.12 -2.98
N GLY A 44 1.01 2.86 -4.18
CA GLY A 44 1.49 3.48 -5.41
C GLY A 44 0.49 3.36 -6.56
N PRO A 45 0.71 4.08 -7.68
CA PRO A 45 -0.17 4.04 -8.83
C PRO A 45 -0.15 2.66 -9.52
N CYS A 46 -1.29 2.25 -10.06
CA CYS A 46 -1.35 1.17 -11.03
C CYS A 46 -0.86 1.70 -12.39
N MET A 47 -0.05 0.93 -13.11
CA MET A 47 0.37 1.32 -14.46
C MET A 47 -0.81 1.24 -15.43
N THR A 48 -0.91 2.21 -16.34
CA THR A 48 -1.98 2.25 -17.35
C THR A 48 -1.47 1.97 -18.77
N GLU A 49 -0.16 2.09 -18.98
CA GLU A 49 0.53 1.93 -20.25
C GLU A 49 1.67 0.91 -20.11
N PRO A 50 1.95 0.08 -21.12
CA PRO A 50 1.26 -0.01 -22.42
C PRO A 50 -0.11 -0.72 -22.36
N GLN A 51 -0.42 -1.40 -21.25
CA GLN A 51 -1.75 -1.92 -20.94
C GLN A 51 -2.09 -1.68 -19.46
N PRO A 52 -3.37 -1.57 -19.09
CA PRO A 52 -3.78 -1.45 -17.69
C PRO A 52 -3.31 -2.63 -16.85
N GLU A 53 -2.50 -2.33 -15.84
CA GLU A 53 -2.01 -3.30 -14.86
C GLU A 53 -3.14 -3.69 -13.89
N ALA A 54 -3.30 -4.99 -13.64
CA ALA A 54 -4.23 -5.45 -12.62
C ALA A 54 -3.79 -4.92 -11.23
N PRO A 55 -4.72 -4.43 -10.37
CA PRO A 55 -4.32 -3.84 -9.09
C PRO A 55 -3.57 -4.80 -8.17
N GLU A 56 -3.80 -6.10 -8.30
CA GLU A 56 -3.06 -7.13 -7.56
C GLU A 56 -1.60 -7.23 -8.03
N SER A 57 -1.36 -7.23 -9.35
CA SER A 57 -0.02 -7.18 -9.93
C SER A 57 0.72 -5.90 -9.52
N ALA A 58 0.02 -4.76 -9.53
CA ALA A 58 0.55 -3.49 -9.06
C ALA A 58 0.94 -3.57 -7.57
N ALA A 59 0.14 -4.22 -6.74
CA ALA A 59 0.43 -4.42 -5.33
C ALA A 59 1.70 -5.25 -5.13
N CYS A 60 1.86 -6.36 -5.85
CA CYS A 60 3.09 -7.18 -5.83
C CYS A 60 4.32 -6.40 -6.29
N ARG A 61 4.20 -5.63 -7.39
CA ARG A 61 5.26 -4.76 -7.88
C ARG A 61 5.66 -3.73 -6.83
N ILE A 62 4.70 -3.07 -6.20
CA ILE A 62 4.95 -2.07 -5.14
C ILE A 62 5.60 -2.73 -3.91
N ALA A 63 5.18 -3.93 -3.51
CA ALA A 63 5.82 -4.67 -2.41
C ALA A 63 7.31 -4.89 -2.67
N TRP A 64 7.66 -5.27 -3.90
CA TRP A 64 9.04 -5.45 -4.31
C TRP A 64 9.79 -4.11 -4.44
N GLU A 65 9.28 -3.20 -5.25
CA GLU A 65 9.96 -1.94 -5.59
C GLU A 65 10.16 -1.04 -4.39
N THR A 66 9.16 -0.94 -3.50
CA THR A 66 9.16 0.03 -2.40
C THR A 66 9.52 -0.55 -1.04
N CYS A 67 9.25 -1.84 -0.82
CA CYS A 67 9.53 -2.49 0.46
C CYS A 67 10.63 -3.54 0.40
N GLY A 68 11.05 -3.99 -0.78
CA GLY A 68 11.93 -5.14 -0.92
C GLY A 68 11.32 -6.40 -0.32
N ILE A 69 10.01 -6.60 -0.45
CA ILE A 69 9.32 -7.79 0.05
C ILE A 69 9.03 -8.74 -1.11
N ARG A 70 9.28 -10.03 -0.88
CA ARG A 70 8.67 -11.13 -1.63
C ARG A 70 7.69 -11.85 -0.72
N GLY A 71 6.51 -12.14 -1.25
CA GLY A 71 5.43 -12.70 -0.46
C GLY A 71 4.24 -13.06 -1.32
N THR A 72 3.25 -13.65 -0.66
CA THR A 72 2.00 -14.06 -1.30
C THR A 72 0.86 -13.18 -0.81
N ILE A 73 0.05 -12.67 -1.75
CA ILE A 73 -1.18 -11.96 -1.40
C ILE A 73 -2.18 -12.98 -0.88
N ASN A 74 -2.58 -12.82 0.38
CA ASN A 74 -3.52 -13.74 1.03
C ASN A 74 -4.96 -13.36 0.74
N LYS A 75 -5.25 -12.05 0.78
CA LYS A 75 -6.60 -11.54 0.54
C LYS A 75 -6.58 -10.10 0.07
N LYS A 76 -7.64 -9.72 -0.64
CA LYS A 76 -8.01 -8.33 -0.86
C LYS A 76 -8.66 -7.79 0.41
N VAL A 77 -8.06 -6.77 1.03
CA VAL A 77 -8.59 -6.10 2.23
C VAL A 77 -9.81 -5.26 1.88
N GLY A 78 -9.76 -4.55 0.75
CA GLY A 78 -10.87 -3.74 0.29
C GLY A 78 -10.52 -2.85 -0.88
N THR A 79 -11.55 -2.23 -1.44
CA THR A 79 -11.42 -1.13 -2.40
C THR A 79 -11.98 0.12 -1.75
N PHE A 80 -11.16 1.15 -1.64
CA PHE A 80 -11.53 2.42 -1.04
C PHE A 80 -11.61 3.48 -2.14
N THR A 81 -12.70 4.25 -2.15
CA THR A 81 -12.94 5.29 -3.14
C THR A 81 -12.79 6.66 -2.52
N GLU A 82 -12.23 7.60 -3.29
CA GLU A 82 -12.20 9.01 -2.93
C GLU A 82 -13.13 9.76 -3.87
N ALA A 83 -14.16 10.41 -3.31
CA ALA A 83 -15.11 11.22 -4.07
C ALA A 83 -14.74 12.70 -4.00
N GLY A 84 -14.83 13.40 -5.14
CA GLY A 84 -14.69 14.84 -5.21
C GLY A 84 -15.92 15.59 -4.72
N LYS A 85 -15.84 16.93 -4.70
CA LYS A 85 -16.91 17.83 -4.22
C LYS A 85 -18.28 17.65 -4.90
N ARG A 86 -18.34 17.02 -6.06
CA ARG A 86 -19.57 16.76 -6.84
C ARG A 86 -20.04 15.29 -6.78
N GLY A 87 -19.51 14.49 -5.85
CA GLY A 87 -19.83 13.06 -5.74
C GLY A 87 -19.18 12.17 -6.80
N LYS A 88 -18.48 12.74 -7.79
CA LYS A 88 -17.70 11.97 -8.77
C LYS A 88 -16.52 11.28 -8.08
N ILE A 89 -16.36 9.98 -8.31
CA ILE A 89 -15.21 9.22 -7.84
C ILE A 89 -13.97 9.68 -8.61
N ASN A 90 -12.97 10.14 -7.87
CA ASN A 90 -11.71 10.64 -8.40
C ASN A 90 -10.59 9.61 -8.28
N ALA A 91 -10.65 8.70 -7.29
CA ALA A 91 -9.64 7.68 -7.12
C ALA A 91 -10.20 6.36 -6.56
N TYR A 92 -9.60 5.26 -7.02
CA TYR A 92 -9.75 3.92 -6.45
C TYR A 92 -8.42 3.48 -5.82
N ASN A 93 -8.50 3.02 -4.58
CA ASN A 93 -7.38 2.54 -3.79
C ASN A 93 -7.64 1.08 -3.42
N TRP A 94 -6.90 0.18 -4.06
CA TRP A 94 -6.99 -1.26 -3.84
C TRP A 94 -5.97 -1.67 -2.78
N MET A 95 -6.43 -2.22 -1.66
CA MET A 95 -5.54 -2.62 -0.58
C MET A 95 -5.55 -4.14 -0.44
N TYR A 96 -4.36 -4.73 -0.39
CA TYR A 96 -4.15 -6.17 -0.32
C TYR A 96 -3.34 -6.53 0.91
N GLU A 97 -3.69 -7.63 1.55
CA GLU A 97 -2.91 -8.20 2.64
C GLU A 97 -1.93 -9.22 2.07
N MET A 98 -0.67 -9.10 2.45
CA MET A 98 0.41 -9.96 1.99
C MET A 98 1.09 -10.61 3.19
N GLN A 99 1.30 -11.92 3.09
CA GLN A 99 2.23 -12.63 3.96
C GLN A 99 3.64 -12.45 3.40
N VAL A 100 4.54 -12.00 4.27
CA VAL A 100 5.94 -11.79 3.92
C VAL A 100 6.68 -13.12 4.01
N ASP A 101 7.17 -13.61 2.86
CA ASP A 101 7.97 -14.83 2.79
C ASP A 101 9.47 -14.52 2.87
N LYS A 102 9.89 -13.39 2.27
CA LYS A 102 11.28 -12.94 2.29
C LYS A 102 11.39 -11.41 2.30
N LEU A 103 12.31 -10.92 3.11
CA LEU A 103 12.80 -9.54 3.07
C LEU A 103 14.12 -9.56 2.29
N GLU A 104 14.18 -8.76 1.24
CA GLU A 104 15.34 -8.66 0.37
C GLU A 104 16.21 -7.51 0.84
N ASP A 105 17.53 -7.69 0.80
CA ASP A 105 18.51 -6.70 1.26
C ASP A 105 18.82 -5.66 0.19
N ASN A 106 18.60 -6.01 -1.09
CA ASN A 106 18.74 -5.10 -2.22
C ASN A 106 17.42 -5.05 -3.01
N TRP A 107 16.87 -3.85 -3.16
CA TRP A 107 15.64 -3.61 -3.91
C TRP A 107 15.67 -2.20 -4.55
N PRO A 108 14.76 -1.91 -5.50
CA PRO A 108 14.81 -0.66 -6.27
C PRO A 108 14.82 0.62 -5.42
N ASP A 109 13.98 0.73 -4.39
CA ASP A 109 13.90 1.88 -3.46
C ASP A 109 14.61 1.57 -2.12
N HIS A 110 15.81 0.97 -2.17
CA HIS A 110 16.56 0.55 -0.97
C HIS A 110 16.96 1.70 -0.03
N ASP A 111 17.00 2.93 -0.53
CA ASP A 111 17.21 4.14 0.27
C ASP A 111 16.03 4.42 1.23
N ARG A 112 14.88 3.77 1.01
CA ARG A 112 13.69 3.98 1.82
C ARG A 112 13.67 3.03 3.00
N GLN A 113 13.71 3.61 4.20
CA GLN A 113 13.65 2.85 5.45
C GLN A 113 12.31 2.12 5.59
N ARG A 114 12.38 0.87 6.07
CA ARG A 114 11.25 0.02 6.44
C ARG A 114 11.35 -0.39 7.90
N ILE A 115 10.22 -0.47 8.59
CA ILE A 115 10.17 -0.84 10.01
C ILE A 115 9.01 -1.78 10.26
N TRP A 116 9.24 -2.80 11.08
CA TRP A 116 8.18 -3.60 11.67
C TRP A 116 7.70 -2.93 12.94
N VAL A 117 6.42 -2.62 13.00
CA VAL A 117 5.78 -2.03 14.18
C VAL A 117 4.61 -2.90 14.62
N SER A 118 4.20 -2.76 15.88
CA SER A 118 3.00 -3.43 16.36
C SER A 118 1.77 -2.96 15.59
N TYR A 119 0.73 -3.79 15.52
CA TYR A 119 -0.55 -3.40 14.92
C TYR A 119 -1.11 -2.10 15.52
N GLU A 120 -1.00 -1.92 16.85
CA GLU A 120 -1.40 -0.71 17.58
C GLU A 120 -0.61 0.53 17.12
N ASP A 121 0.71 0.40 16.99
CA ASP A 121 1.55 1.50 16.51
C ASP A 121 1.27 1.82 15.04
N ALA A 122 0.95 0.81 14.22
CA ALA A 122 0.56 1.02 12.83
C ALA A 122 -0.76 1.80 12.72
N LEU A 123 -1.74 1.51 13.58
CA LEU A 123 -2.98 2.28 13.67
C LEU A 123 -2.71 3.74 14.05
N ARG A 124 -1.81 3.98 15.02
CA ARG A 124 -1.43 5.34 15.43
C ARG A 124 -0.67 6.08 14.34
N ALA A 125 0.29 5.43 13.69
CA ALA A 125 1.10 6.02 12.62
C ALA A 125 0.28 6.37 11.36
N THR A 126 -0.82 5.67 11.13
CA THR A 126 -1.70 5.89 9.96
C THR A 126 -3.00 6.64 10.30
N ALA A 127 -3.13 7.16 11.53
CA ALA A 127 -4.37 7.79 12.00
C ALA A 127 -4.82 8.99 11.16
N ASP A 128 -3.87 9.71 10.56
CA ASP A 128 -4.11 10.87 9.69
C ASP A 128 -4.35 10.48 8.22
N ARG A 129 -4.35 9.17 7.90
CA ARG A 129 -4.49 8.61 6.55
C ARG A 129 -5.68 7.66 6.52
N PRO A 130 -6.90 8.15 6.21
CA PRO A 130 -8.13 7.40 6.40
C PRO A 130 -8.14 6.06 5.64
N ILE A 131 -7.63 6.01 4.41
CA ILE A 131 -7.57 4.78 3.61
C ILE A 131 -6.64 3.75 4.25
N SER A 132 -5.46 4.17 4.70
CA SER A 132 -4.50 3.28 5.36
C SER A 132 -5.04 2.76 6.69
N LEU A 133 -5.63 3.65 7.50
CA LEU A 133 -6.26 3.29 8.77
C LEU A 133 -7.42 2.31 8.58
N LEU A 134 -8.32 2.59 7.63
CA LEU A 134 -9.43 1.70 7.31
C LEU A 134 -8.92 0.34 6.83
N ALA A 135 -7.91 0.31 5.97
CA ALA A 135 -7.33 -0.95 5.51
C ALA A 135 -6.77 -1.77 6.69
N LEU A 136 -6.08 -1.14 7.65
CA LEU A 136 -5.61 -1.84 8.86
C LEU A 136 -6.76 -2.39 9.69
N LYS A 137 -7.85 -1.64 9.86
CA LYS A 137 -9.04 -2.11 10.58
C LYS A 137 -9.75 -3.30 9.90
N HIS A 138 -9.56 -3.48 8.59
CA HIS A 138 -10.10 -4.62 7.82
C HIS A 138 -9.08 -5.75 7.59
N CYS A 139 -7.84 -5.62 8.06
CA CYS A 139 -6.83 -6.67 7.92
C CYS A 139 -7.09 -7.84 8.89
N SER A 140 -6.36 -8.94 8.74
CA SER A 140 -6.51 -10.12 9.60
C SER A 140 -6.17 -9.87 11.08
N LEU A 141 -5.36 -8.86 11.37
CA LEU A 141 -4.92 -8.52 12.73
C LEU A 141 -5.95 -7.75 13.56
N SER A 142 -7.07 -7.34 12.96
CA SER A 142 -8.13 -6.60 13.67
C SER A 142 -9.04 -7.48 14.54
N LYS A 143 -8.87 -8.80 14.46
CA LYS A 143 -9.59 -9.79 15.25
C LYS A 143 -8.89 -10.14 16.57
#